data_AF-A0A7V3VXN0-F1
#
_entry.id   AF-A0A7V3VXN0-F1
#
_cell.length_a   1.000
_cell.length_b   1.000
_cell.length_c   1.000
_cell.angle_alpha   90.00
_cell.angle_beta   90.00
_cell.angle_gamma   90.00
#
_symmetry.space_group_name_H-M   'P 1'
#
loop_
_entity.id
_entity.type
_entity.pdbx_description
1 polymer ?
#
loop_
_entity_poly.entity_id
_entity_poly.type
_entity_poly.pdbx_seq_one_letter_code
_entity_poly.pdbx_strand_id
1 'polypeptide(L)'
;MAPALHQLASMIRSKSLVMIFSDFLTDPGPVLQSLHHLRHRGNEIILFHILDEAEVHFPFEGLIEFEDVESPDKLVLDAKGMRSDYLQAVTEFQAHYRRECAKANIDYVPIDTSVSFDKALLEYLLQRQRQF
;
A
#
# COMPACT_ATOMS: atom_id res chain seq x y z
N MET A 1 6.06 -8.60 5.41
CA MET A 1 6.60 -7.61 4.42
C MET A 1 7.84 -6.82 4.88
N ALA A 2 7.85 -6.18 6.06
CA ALA A 2 8.99 -5.34 6.49
C ALA A 2 10.39 -6.02 6.47
N PRO A 3 10.55 -7.30 6.88
CA PRO A 3 11.85 -7.98 6.79
C PRO A 3 12.38 -8.08 5.35
N ALA A 4 11.50 -8.30 4.37
CA ALA A 4 11.85 -8.37 2.96
C ALA A 4 12.31 -7.00 2.42
N LEU A 5 11.64 -5.90 2.81
CA LEU A 5 12.09 -4.55 2.45
C LEU A 5 13.44 -4.20 3.06
N HIS A 6 13.67 -4.60 4.31
CA HIS A 6 14.96 -4.40 4.97
C HIS A 6 16.08 -5.20 4.30
N GLN A 7 15.80 -6.43 3.88
CA GLN A 7 16.72 -7.27 3.14
C GLN A 7 17.01 -6.73 1.74
N LEU A 8 15.98 -6.26 1.01
CA LEU A 8 16.19 -5.56 -0.26
C LEU A 8 17.07 -4.32 -0.08
N ALA A 9 16.83 -3.56 0.99
CA ALA A 9 17.65 -2.39 1.30
C ALA A 9 19.12 -2.75 1.51
N SER A 10 19.42 -3.88 2.15
CA SER A 10 20.80 -4.34 2.35
C SER A 10 21.46 -4.90 1.09
N MET A 11 20.67 -5.42 0.13
CA MET A 11 21.16 -5.96 -1.13
C MET A 11 21.43 -4.91 -2.21
N ILE A 12 20.68 -3.79 -2.22
CA ILE A 12 20.86 -2.73 -3.21
C ILE A 12 22.12 -1.92 -2.87
N ARG A 13 23.18 -2.10 -3.67
CA ARG A 13 24.51 -1.51 -3.45
C ARG A 13 24.75 -0.19 -4.18
N SER A 14 23.88 0.17 -5.12
CA SER A 14 23.98 1.37 -5.95
C SER A 14 22.63 2.08 -6.01
N LYS A 15 22.63 3.36 -6.41
CA LYS A 15 21.39 4.10 -6.65
C LYS A 15 20.58 3.38 -7.73
N SER A 16 19.37 2.98 -7.38
CA SER A 16 18.44 2.32 -8.28
C SER A 16 17.03 2.91 -8.16
N LEU A 17 16.19 2.54 -9.12
CA LEU A 17 14.75 2.72 -9.04
C LEU A 17 14.14 1.48 -8.40
N VAL A 18 13.36 1.67 -7.35
CA VAL A 18 12.66 0.61 -6.62
C VAL A 18 11.16 0.83 -6.76
N MET A 19 10.47 -0.09 -7.42
CA MET A 19 9.01 -0.11 -7.50
C MET A 19 8.48 -1.19 -6.56
N ILE A 20 7.56 -0.84 -5.67
CA ILE A 20 6.98 -1.76 -4.69
C ILE A 20 5.48 -1.83 -4.94
N PHE A 21 4.94 -3.05 -5.02
CA PHE A 21 3.54 -3.34 -5.27
C PHE A 21 2.99 -4.15 -4.10
N SER A 22 2.04 -3.61 -3.34
CA SER A 22 1.43 -4.28 -2.19
C SER A 22 0.16 -3.54 -1.75
N ASP A 23 -0.74 -4.23 -1.06
CA ASP A 23 -1.85 -3.67 -0.28
C ASP A 23 -1.41 -2.94 1.01
N PHE A 24 -0.15 -3.15 1.43
CA PHE A 24 0.41 -2.62 2.65
C PHE A 24 -0.39 -2.89 3.94
N LEU A 25 -1.31 -3.85 3.98
CA LEU A 25 -2.22 -4.11 5.12
C LEU A 25 -1.49 -4.75 6.31
N THR A 26 -0.50 -4.05 6.85
CA THR A 26 0.35 -4.43 7.98
C THR A 26 0.69 -3.19 8.80
N ASP A 27 1.45 -3.34 9.89
CA ASP A 27 1.91 -2.19 10.68
C ASP A 27 2.75 -1.23 9.80
N PRO A 28 2.32 0.04 9.61
CA PRO A 28 3.03 1.00 8.79
C PRO A 28 4.42 1.33 9.31
N GLY A 29 4.64 1.32 10.62
CA GLY A 29 5.87 1.83 11.23
C GLY A 29 7.13 1.16 10.69
N PRO A 30 7.26 -0.17 10.79
CA PRO A 30 8.41 -0.91 10.25
C PRO A 30 8.58 -0.78 8.71
N VAL A 31 7.46 -0.70 7.99
CA VAL A 31 7.46 -0.55 6.52
C VAL A 31 8.02 0.82 6.14
N LEU A 32 7.47 1.90 6.70
CA LEU A 32 7.90 3.27 6.45
C LEU A 32 9.36 3.47 6.83
N GLN A 33 9.80 2.91 7.96
CA GLN A 33 11.21 2.94 8.35
C GLN A 33 12.11 2.31 7.29
N SER A 34 11.69 1.21 6.68
CA SER A 34 12.44 0.53 5.63
C SER A 34 12.48 1.35 4.33
N LEU A 35 11.37 2.00 3.97
CA LEU A 35 11.28 2.93 2.84
C LEU A 35 12.21 4.14 3.01
N HIS A 36 12.24 4.74 4.21
CA HIS A 36 13.15 5.82 4.52
C HIS A 36 14.62 5.40 4.37
N HIS A 37 14.99 4.21 4.85
CA HIS A 37 16.36 3.70 4.67
C HIS A 37 16.75 3.55 3.20
N LEU A 38 15.85 2.99 2.37
CA LEU A 38 16.06 2.89 0.92
C LEU A 38 16.26 4.27 0.30
N ARG A 39 15.45 5.25 0.69
CA ARG A 39 15.52 6.62 0.16
C ARG A 39 16.81 7.32 0.57
N HIS A 40 17.23 7.20 1.82
CA HIS A 40 18.48 7.77 2.33
C HIS A 40 19.72 7.22 1.60
N ARG A 41 19.66 5.98 1.08
CA ARG A 41 20.71 5.41 0.23
C ARG A 41 20.72 5.95 -1.20
N GLY A 42 19.84 6.91 -1.52
CA GLY A 42 19.77 7.59 -2.81
C GLY A 42 18.93 6.87 -3.86
N ASN A 43 18.14 5.87 -3.45
CA ASN A 43 17.22 5.19 -4.36
C ASN A 43 16.00 6.07 -4.64
N GLU A 44 15.50 6.00 -5.86
CA GLU A 44 14.19 6.51 -6.21
C GLU A 44 13.17 5.41 -5.91
N ILE A 45 12.05 5.77 -5.28
CA ILE A 45 11.07 4.79 -4.82
C ILE A 45 9.70 5.19 -5.33
N ILE A 46 9.00 4.22 -5.90
CA ILE A 46 7.59 4.32 -6.27
C ILE A 46 6.82 3.25 -5.51
N LEU A 47 5.82 3.68 -4.75
CA LEU A 47 4.96 2.82 -3.95
C LEU A 47 3.59 2.69 -4.63
N PHE A 48 3.34 1.55 -5.24
CA PHE A 48 2.03 1.18 -5.77
C PHE A 48 1.23 0.49 -4.68
N HIS A 49 0.28 1.23 -4.10
CA HIS A 49 -0.60 0.73 -3.05
C HIS A 49 -1.86 0.17 -3.68
N ILE A 50 -1.95 -1.15 -3.78
CA ILE A 50 -3.00 -1.86 -4.52
C ILE A 50 -4.05 -2.33 -3.52
N LEU A 51 -5.26 -1.77 -3.59
CA LEU A 51 -6.40 -2.28 -2.83
C LEU A 51 -7.45 -2.82 -3.79
N ASP A 52 -8.17 -3.85 -3.35
CA ASP A 52 -9.30 -4.36 -4.11
C ASP A 52 -10.58 -3.52 -3.94
N GLU A 53 -11.50 -3.67 -4.89
CA GLU A 53 -12.76 -2.91 -4.86
C GLU A 53 -13.57 -3.17 -3.58
N ALA A 54 -13.52 -4.39 -3.03
CA ALA A 54 -14.23 -4.76 -1.82
C ALA A 54 -13.59 -4.16 -0.56
N GLU A 55 -12.26 -4.01 -0.52
CA GLU A 55 -11.51 -3.30 0.51
C GLU A 55 -11.80 -1.79 0.47
N VAL A 56 -12.03 -1.22 -0.72
CA VAL A 56 -12.32 0.21 -0.87
C VAL A 56 -13.79 0.53 -0.60
N HIS A 57 -14.73 -0.33 -0.99
CA HIS A 57 -16.16 -0.03 -0.96
C HIS A 57 -16.93 -0.76 0.14
N PHE A 58 -16.34 -1.83 0.68
CA PHE A 58 -16.92 -2.72 1.68
C PHE A 58 -18.37 -3.11 1.33
N PRO A 59 -18.60 -3.85 0.22
CA PRO A 59 -19.93 -4.15 -0.31
C PRO A 59 -20.61 -5.32 0.41
N PHE A 60 -20.29 -5.54 1.69
CA PHE A 60 -20.76 -6.69 2.44
C PHE A 60 -22.00 -6.35 3.29
N GLU A 61 -22.89 -7.33 3.49
CA GLU A 61 -24.13 -7.18 4.25
C GLU A 61 -24.36 -8.37 5.19
N GLY A 62 -25.06 -8.13 6.32
CA GLY A 62 -25.41 -9.17 7.28
C GLY A 62 -24.25 -9.56 8.20
N LEU A 63 -24.30 -10.78 8.73
CA LEU A 63 -23.21 -11.34 9.55
C LEU A 63 -22.09 -11.84 8.62
N ILE A 64 -20.90 -11.28 8.79
CA ILE A 64 -19.70 -11.65 8.05
C ILE A 64 -18.73 -12.29 9.02
N GLU A 65 -18.14 -13.40 8.58
CA GLU A 65 -16.96 -13.99 9.23
C GLU A 65 -15.72 -13.47 8.49
N PHE A 66 -14.91 -12.67 9.17
CA PHE A 66 -13.57 -12.32 8.71
C PHE A 66 -12.60 -13.39 9.17
N GLU A 67 -11.83 -13.94 8.24
CA GLU A 67 -10.70 -14.82 8.50
C GLU A 67 -9.42 -14.05 8.23
N ASP A 68 -8.52 -14.04 9.21
CA ASP A 68 -7.19 -13.46 9.00
C ASP A 68 -6.40 -14.36 8.04
N VAL A 69 -5.87 -13.79 6.97
CA VAL A 69 -5.10 -14.56 5.98
C VAL A 69 -3.78 -15.07 6.58
N GLU A 70 -3.30 -14.44 7.66
CA GLU A 70 -2.07 -14.81 8.37
C GLU A 70 -2.31 -15.61 9.67
N SER A 71 -3.56 -15.74 10.14
CA SER A 71 -3.91 -16.44 11.39
C SER A 71 -5.23 -17.22 11.26
N PRO A 72 -5.41 -18.39 11.90
CA PRO A 72 -6.70 -19.10 11.92
C PRO A 72 -7.80 -18.40 12.74
N ASP A 73 -7.58 -17.14 13.14
CA ASP A 73 -8.53 -16.36 13.91
C ASP A 73 -9.72 -15.92 13.05
N LYS A 74 -10.92 -16.09 13.63
CA LYS A 74 -12.19 -15.78 12.98
C LYS A 74 -12.94 -14.74 13.78
N LEU A 75 -13.39 -13.70 13.10
CA LEU A 75 -14.12 -12.59 13.69
C LEU A 75 -15.50 -12.48 13.02
N VAL A 76 -16.55 -12.80 13.77
CA VAL A 76 -17.94 -12.71 13.29
C VAL A 76 -18.53 -11.36 13.69
N LEU A 77 -18.95 -10.57 12.72
CA LEU A 77 -19.35 -9.18 12.91
C LEU A 77 -20.56 -8.81 12.06
N ASP A 78 -21.36 -7.85 12.52
CA ASP A 78 -22.38 -7.21 11.69
C ASP A 78 -21.75 -6.19 10.75
N ALA A 79 -21.86 -6.46 9.45
CA ALA A 79 -21.31 -5.65 8.37
C ALA A 79 -21.71 -4.17 8.46
N LYS A 80 -22.99 -3.92 8.79
CA LYS A 80 -23.55 -2.57 8.80
C LYS A 80 -22.97 -1.73 9.93
N GLY A 81 -22.80 -2.33 11.10
CA GLY A 81 -22.22 -1.66 12.26
C GLY A 81 -20.74 -1.30 12.08
N MET A 82 -20.00 -2.05 11.26
CA MET A 82 -18.55 -1.86 11.10
C MET A 82 -18.11 -1.15 9.84
N ARG A 83 -19.00 -1.04 8.84
CA ARG A 83 -18.66 -0.46 7.54
C ARG A 83 -18.06 0.94 7.65
N SER A 84 -18.64 1.82 8.46
CA SER A 84 -18.13 3.19 8.61
C SER A 84 -16.71 3.21 9.16
N ASP A 85 -16.47 2.42 10.19
CA ASP A 85 -15.24 2.41 10.95
C ASP A 85 -14.11 1.78 10.12
N TYR A 86 -14.41 0.72 9.39
CA TYR A 86 -13.48 0.10 8.44
C TYR A 86 -13.08 1.06 7.32
N LEU A 87 -14.07 1.68 6.64
CA LEU A 87 -13.78 2.62 5.54
C LEU A 87 -13.01 3.85 6.02
N GLN A 88 -13.31 4.33 7.24
CA GLN A 88 -12.53 5.39 7.87
C GLN A 88 -11.09 4.93 8.13
N ALA A 89 -10.89 3.74 8.70
CA ALA A 89 -9.57 3.20 8.96
C ALA A 89 -8.73 3.06 7.67
N VAL A 90 -9.31 2.51 6.60
CA VAL A 90 -8.64 2.40 5.28
C VAL A 90 -8.28 3.78 4.72
N THR A 91 -9.19 4.74 4.81
CA THR A 91 -8.95 6.11 4.35
C THR A 91 -7.82 6.78 5.13
N GLU A 92 -7.82 6.64 6.45
CA GLU A 92 -6.78 7.16 7.34
C GLU A 92 -5.42 6.50 7.06
N PHE A 93 -5.44 5.20 6.76
CA PHE A 93 -4.28 4.41 6.40
C PHE A 93 -3.63 4.89 5.10
N GLN A 94 -4.41 5.02 4.02
CA GLN A 94 -3.94 5.57 2.76
C GLN A 94 -3.43 7.01 2.91
N ALA A 95 -4.12 7.83 3.71
CA ALA A 95 -3.69 9.20 3.99
C ALA A 95 -2.37 9.24 4.76
N HIS A 96 -2.15 8.31 5.68
CA HIS A 96 -0.89 8.17 6.41
C HIS A 96 0.26 7.85 5.44
N TYR A 97 0.14 6.81 4.62
CA TYR A 97 1.16 6.47 3.62
C TYR A 97 1.44 7.61 2.65
N ARG A 98 0.41 8.28 2.14
CA ARG A 98 0.55 9.42 1.23
C ARG A 98 1.38 10.54 1.88
N ARG A 99 1.10 10.88 3.14
CA ARG A 99 1.84 11.93 3.87
C ARG A 99 3.30 11.54 4.11
N GLU A 100 3.56 10.33 4.57
CA GLU A 100 4.92 9.89 4.88
C GLU A 100 5.77 9.71 3.61
N CYS A 101 5.18 9.18 2.53
CA CYS A 101 5.84 9.09 1.23
C CYS A 101 6.17 10.48 0.66
N ALA A 102 5.25 11.45 0.75
CA ALA A 102 5.51 12.82 0.31
C ALA A 102 6.67 13.47 1.07
N LYS A 103 6.74 13.30 2.40
CA LYS A 103 7.86 13.79 3.23
C LYS A 103 9.20 13.17 2.83
N ALA A 104 9.19 11.91 2.41
CA ALA A 104 10.37 11.17 1.97
C ALA A 104 10.71 11.38 0.48
N ASN A 105 9.92 12.15 -0.27
CA ASN A 105 10.05 12.26 -1.71
C ASN A 105 10.02 10.89 -2.41
N ILE A 106 9.03 10.09 -2.01
CA ILE A 106 8.64 8.79 -2.56
C ILE A 106 7.32 9.00 -3.31
N ASP A 107 7.24 8.51 -4.54
CA ASP A 107 6.01 8.61 -5.32
C ASP A 107 5.00 7.59 -4.81
N TYR A 108 3.83 8.06 -4.40
CA TYR A 108 2.75 7.21 -3.89
C TYR A 108 1.63 7.12 -4.92
N VAL A 109 1.37 5.92 -5.42
CA VAL A 109 0.39 5.64 -6.46
C VAL A 109 -0.65 4.67 -5.90
N PRO A 110 -1.81 5.16 -5.42
CA PRO A 110 -2.90 4.28 -5.06
C PRO A 110 -3.49 3.66 -6.33
N ILE A 111 -3.69 2.34 -6.32
CA ILE A 111 -4.37 1.60 -7.38
C ILE A 111 -5.55 0.89 -6.75
N ASP A 112 -6.72 1.08 -7.36
CA ASP A 112 -7.93 0.30 -7.10
C ASP A 112 -8.04 -0.77 -8.20
N THR A 113 -8.18 -2.04 -7.83
CA THR A 113 -8.28 -3.14 -8.81
C THR A 113 -9.58 -3.16 -9.61
N SER A 114 -10.58 -2.33 -9.26
CA SER A 114 -11.73 -2.05 -10.13
C SER A 114 -11.32 -1.40 -11.46
N VAL A 115 -10.16 -0.71 -11.47
CA VAL A 115 -9.51 -0.21 -12.68
C VAL A 115 -8.46 -1.23 -13.11
N SER A 116 -8.37 -1.49 -14.43
CA SER A 116 -7.32 -2.34 -14.99
C SER A 116 -5.94 -1.84 -14.54
N PHE A 117 -5.29 -2.62 -13.67
CA PHE A 117 -3.96 -2.34 -13.10
C PHE A 117 -2.96 -1.94 -14.18
N ASP A 118 -2.99 -2.63 -15.32
CA ASP A 118 -2.12 -2.37 -16.47
C ASP A 118 -2.28 -0.95 -17.01
N LYS A 119 -3.50 -0.40 -17.02
CA LYS A 119 -3.75 0.97 -17.48
C LYS A 119 -3.22 2.00 -16.49
N ALA A 120 -3.52 1.85 -15.21
CA ALA A 120 -3.05 2.77 -14.17
C ALA A 120 -1.51 2.80 -14.10
N LEU A 121 -0.88 1.62 -14.17
CA LEU A 121 0.56 1.50 -14.22
C LEU A 121 1.16 2.14 -15.49
N LEU A 122 0.59 1.86 -16.66
CA LEU A 122 1.07 2.41 -17.93
C LEU A 122 0.92 3.94 -17.97
N GLU A 123 -0.22 4.48 -17.53
CA GLU A 123 -0.44 5.92 -17.45
C GLU A 123 0.60 6.60 -16.55
N TYR A 124 0.87 6.03 -15.38
CA TYR A 124 1.90 6.53 -14.49
C TYR A 124 3.30 6.52 -15.13
N LEU A 125 3.68 5.40 -15.76
CA LEU A 125 4.99 5.28 -16.42
C LEU A 125 5.14 6.26 -17.58
N LEU A 126 4.09 6.47 -18.37
CA LEU A 126 4.06 7.44 -19.47
C LEU A 126 4.15 8.89 -18.96
N GLN A 127 3.46 9.21 -17.86
CA GLN A 127 3.51 10.53 -17.25
C GLN A 127 4.91 10.83 -16.72
N ARG A 128 5.55 9.85 -16.08
CA ARG A 128 6.92 9.97 -15.56
C ARG A 128 7.94 10.14 -16.68
N GLN A 129 7.80 9.42 -17.81
CA GLN A 129 8.68 9.59 -18.98
C GLN A 129 8.71 11.03 -19.50
N ARG A 130 7.64 11.81 -19.31
CA ARG A 130 7.58 13.23 -19.74
C ARG A 130 8.24 14.20 -18.76
N GLN A 131 8.50 13.76 -17.53
CA GLN A 131 9.12 14.57 -16.48
C GLN A 131 10.65 14.41 -16.44
N PHE A 132 11.20 13.48 -17.22
CA PHE A 132 12.63 13.27 -17.47
C PHE A 132 12.97 13.58 -18.93
#